data_AF-A0A315Y1C7-F1
#
_entry.id   AF-A0A315Y1C7-F1
#
_cell.length_a   1.000
_cell.length_b   1.000
_cell.length_c   1.000
_cell.angle_alpha   90.00
_cell.angle_beta   90.00
_cell.angle_gamma   90.00
#
_symmetry.space_group_name_H-M   'P 1'
#
loop_
_entity.id
_entity.type
_entity.pdbx_description
1 polymer ?
#
loop_
_entity_poly.entity_id
_entity_poly.type
_entity_poly.pdbx_seq_one_letter_code
_entity_poly.pdbx_strand_id
1 'polypeptide(L)'
;MEENNKNALYCSHCGALIDEDEDYEEVNGEVVCTDCYEHHTTACDRCGTVIWTNDSYGDEYTTLCHHCYENHYTRCSCCDALLHEDDAYHLDGYDYCSECYHDEVDKSRSIHDYGYKPEPIFHGDSKRFFGIELEIDGAGKDSDNADELLKIANSDGNSEHIYIKGDGSLDDGLEIVTHPMSLEYHKQFCWEDIMKKAIYLGYRSHQTSTCGLHIHVNRSSFGDTTDEQELVISHILFFVEKHWAELLKFSRRSEYSMNRWAARYGYEKTGREILDKAKKGNNGRYAAVNVMNWATIEFRLFRGTLKHNTLIAALELVDAICDIAMNMTEDQIEKQSWSDFVSTIEATELVHYLKERKLYINEDVEDQEEL
;
A
#
# COMPACT_ATOMS: atom_id res chain seq x y z
N MET A 1 -83.59 -0.54 29.60
CA MET A 1 -82.67 -1.41 28.83
C MET A 1 -81.38 -0.62 28.76
N GLU A 2 -80.42 -1.01 29.59
CA GLU A 2 -79.09 -0.39 29.63
C GLU A 2 -78.36 -0.73 28.33
N GLU A 3 -77.95 0.29 27.59
CA GLU A 3 -77.02 0.14 26.47
C GLU A 3 -75.64 -0.18 27.06
N ASN A 4 -75.26 -1.47 27.01
CA ASN A 4 -73.89 -1.90 27.26
C ASN A 4 -73.01 -1.37 26.12
N ASN A 5 -72.37 -0.24 26.37
CA ASN A 5 -71.30 0.27 25.53
C ASN A 5 -70.08 -0.65 25.71
N LYS A 6 -70.02 -1.77 24.97
CA LYS A 6 -68.84 -2.62 24.92
C LYS A 6 -67.73 -1.85 24.21
N ASN A 7 -66.70 -1.43 24.93
CA ASN A 7 -65.49 -0.88 24.33
C ASN A 7 -64.81 -2.00 23.54
N ALA A 8 -64.97 -1.99 22.22
CA ALA A 8 -64.25 -2.87 21.32
C ALA A 8 -62.76 -2.54 21.35
N LEU A 9 -61.92 -3.56 21.56
CA LEU A 9 -60.46 -3.44 21.61
C LEU A 9 -59.90 -3.74 20.21
N TYR A 10 -59.00 -2.89 19.72
CA TYR A 10 -58.38 -3.05 18.41
C TYR A 10 -56.86 -3.05 18.54
N CYS A 11 -56.19 -3.93 17.80
CA CYS A 11 -54.73 -3.94 17.70
C CYS A 11 -54.24 -2.65 17.06
N SER A 12 -53.34 -1.91 17.72
CA SER A 12 -52.81 -0.64 17.20
C SER A 12 -51.97 -0.81 15.93
N HIS A 13 -51.34 -1.98 15.75
CA HIS A 13 -50.45 -2.27 14.63
C HIS A 13 -51.19 -2.69 13.35
N CYS A 14 -52.09 -3.68 13.43
CA CYS A 14 -52.80 -4.22 12.24
C CYS A 14 -54.25 -3.78 12.11
N GLY A 15 -54.83 -3.14 13.14
CA GLY A 15 -56.23 -2.69 13.15
C GLY A 15 -57.27 -3.79 13.32
N ALA A 16 -56.86 -5.04 13.58
CA ALA A 16 -57.79 -6.14 13.84
C ALA A 16 -58.56 -5.93 15.15
N LEU A 17 -59.83 -6.34 15.18
CA LEU A 17 -60.62 -6.43 16.42
C LEU A 17 -60.05 -7.58 17.26
N ILE A 18 -59.76 -7.30 18.53
CA ILE A 18 -59.34 -8.31 19.51
C ILE A 18 -60.61 -8.76 20.24
N ASP A 19 -60.97 -10.03 20.09
CA ASP A 19 -62.17 -10.61 20.71
C ASP A 19 -62.02 -10.69 22.24
N GLU A 20 -63.15 -10.71 22.98
CA GLU A 20 -63.14 -10.73 24.46
C GLU A 20 -62.44 -11.96 25.06
N ASP A 21 -62.29 -13.03 24.28
CA ASP A 21 -61.64 -14.29 24.67
C ASP A 21 -60.20 -14.42 24.13
N GLU A 22 -59.70 -13.41 23.41
CA GLU A 22 -58.33 -13.39 22.87
C GLU A 22 -57.38 -12.60 23.79
N ASP A 23 -56.18 -13.14 23.98
CA ASP A 23 -55.10 -12.45 24.70
C ASP A 23 -54.54 -11.29 23.88
N TYR A 24 -54.00 -10.29 24.56
CA TYR A 24 -53.30 -9.15 23.96
C TYR A 24 -52.08 -8.78 24.78
N GLU A 25 -51.14 -8.11 24.14
CA GLU A 25 -49.92 -7.61 24.77
C GLU A 25 -49.88 -6.08 24.69
N GLU A 26 -49.02 -5.46 25.50
CA GLU A 26 -48.80 -4.01 25.49
C GLU A 26 -47.35 -3.70 25.10
N VAL A 27 -47.16 -2.95 24.01
CA VAL A 27 -45.84 -2.55 23.52
C VAL A 27 -45.80 -1.02 23.48
N ASN A 28 -44.87 -0.42 24.23
CA ASN A 28 -44.75 1.05 24.35
C ASN A 28 -46.05 1.79 24.73
N GLY A 29 -46.95 1.15 25.50
CA GLY A 29 -48.22 1.75 25.89
C GLY A 29 -49.38 1.49 24.92
N GLU A 30 -49.17 0.72 23.86
CA GLU A 30 -50.18 0.39 22.86
C GLU A 30 -50.59 -1.08 22.94
N VAL A 31 -51.90 -1.32 22.80
CA VAL A 31 -52.47 -2.66 22.81
C VAL A 31 -52.33 -3.32 21.44
N VAL A 32 -51.74 -4.52 21.41
CA VAL A 32 -51.43 -5.26 20.20
C VAL A 32 -51.90 -6.71 20.32
N CYS A 33 -52.39 -7.31 19.24
CA CYS A 33 -52.73 -8.73 19.24
C CYS A 33 -51.48 -9.61 19.31
N THR A 34 -51.62 -10.84 19.81
CA THR A 34 -50.54 -11.82 19.94
C THR A 34 -49.77 -12.03 18.64
N ASP A 35 -50.45 -12.12 17.49
CA ASP A 35 -49.79 -12.26 16.18
C ASP A 35 -48.82 -11.12 15.88
N CYS A 36 -49.22 -9.87 16.14
CA CYS A 36 -48.35 -8.71 15.90
C CYS A 36 -47.21 -8.64 16.90
N TYR A 37 -47.47 -9.01 18.15
CA TYR A 37 -46.43 -9.10 19.17
C TYR A 37 -45.36 -10.12 18.76
N GLU A 38 -45.73 -11.35 18.39
CA GLU A 38 -44.79 -12.41 18.05
C GLU A 38 -43.97 -12.16 16.78
N HIS A 39 -44.56 -11.49 15.78
CA HIS A 39 -43.92 -11.34 14.45
C HIS A 39 -43.25 -9.98 14.21
N HIS A 40 -43.58 -8.96 15.00
CA HIS A 40 -43.11 -7.58 14.76
C HIS A 40 -42.40 -6.96 15.96
N THR A 41 -42.23 -7.69 17.05
CA THR A 41 -41.48 -7.22 18.21
C THR A 41 -40.22 -8.06 18.43
N THR A 42 -39.30 -7.48 19.20
CA THR A 42 -38.07 -8.12 19.66
C THR A 42 -37.72 -7.57 21.04
N ALA A 43 -36.85 -8.27 21.77
CA ALA A 43 -36.38 -7.82 23.08
C ALA A 43 -35.05 -7.08 22.93
N CYS A 44 -34.90 -5.95 23.63
CA CYS A 44 -33.61 -5.31 23.80
C CYS A 44 -32.66 -6.26 24.55
N ASP A 45 -31.51 -6.58 23.96
CA ASP A 45 -30.54 -7.52 24.54
C ASP A 45 -29.95 -7.03 25.87
N ARG A 46 -30.03 -5.72 26.13
CA ARG A 46 -29.47 -5.09 27.33
C ARG A 46 -30.45 -4.95 28.48
N CYS A 47 -31.66 -4.43 28.23
CA CYS A 47 -32.64 -4.18 29.29
C CYS A 47 -33.84 -5.15 29.29
N GLY A 48 -33.97 -5.99 28.26
CA GLY A 48 -35.08 -6.93 28.11
C GLY A 48 -36.42 -6.28 27.74
N THR A 49 -36.46 -4.96 27.54
CA THR A 49 -37.68 -4.27 27.11
C THR A 49 -38.05 -4.72 25.70
N VAL A 50 -39.32 -5.06 25.52
CA VAL A 50 -39.89 -5.40 24.22
C VAL A 50 -40.07 -4.12 23.41
N ILE A 51 -39.56 -4.12 22.18
CA ILE A 51 -39.62 -3.02 21.22
C ILE A 51 -40.13 -3.53 19.87
N TRP A 52 -40.61 -2.62 19.03
CA TRP A 52 -40.84 -2.95 17.63
C TRP A 52 -39.53 -3.28 16.93
N THR A 53 -39.51 -4.32 16.10
CA THR A 53 -38.30 -4.75 15.38
C THR A 53 -37.73 -3.63 14.49
N ASN A 54 -38.60 -2.79 13.92
CA ASN A 54 -38.20 -1.65 13.10
C ASN A 54 -37.66 -0.46 13.92
N ASP A 55 -37.83 -0.47 15.24
CA ASP A 55 -37.35 0.56 16.16
C ASP A 55 -36.03 0.14 16.86
N SER A 56 -35.41 -0.95 16.42
CA SER A 56 -34.10 -1.36 16.93
C SER A 56 -33.00 -0.40 16.47
N TYR A 57 -32.20 0.07 17.41
CA TYR A 57 -31.02 0.93 17.16
C TYR A 57 -29.71 0.13 17.02
N GLY A 58 -29.81 -1.20 17.10
CA GLY A 58 -28.66 -2.09 17.10
C GLY A 58 -28.18 -2.46 15.69
N ASP A 59 -27.71 -3.68 15.53
CA ASP A 59 -27.20 -4.24 14.26
C ASP A 59 -27.73 -5.66 14.02
N GLU A 60 -27.10 -6.41 13.12
CA GLU A 60 -27.52 -7.78 12.79
C GLU A 60 -27.33 -8.79 13.94
N TYR A 61 -26.52 -8.45 14.96
CA TYR A 61 -26.20 -9.33 16.10
C TYR A 61 -26.72 -8.83 17.44
N THR A 62 -27.03 -7.53 17.54
CA THR A 62 -27.44 -6.86 18.77
C THR A 62 -28.71 -6.09 18.55
N THR A 63 -29.74 -6.33 19.36
CA THR A 63 -30.99 -5.57 19.36
C THR A 63 -31.01 -4.61 20.53
N LEU A 64 -31.22 -3.31 20.26
CA LEU A 64 -31.22 -2.27 21.30
C LEU A 64 -32.43 -1.36 21.18
N CYS A 65 -33.05 -1.05 22.33
CA CYS A 65 -34.00 0.06 22.40
C CYS A 65 -33.25 1.40 22.35
N HIS A 66 -33.94 2.45 21.91
CA HIS A 66 -33.40 3.82 21.83
C HIS A 66 -32.68 4.26 23.11
N HIS A 67 -33.30 4.06 24.27
CA HIS A 67 -32.73 4.45 25.56
C HIS A 67 -31.41 3.72 25.88
N CYS A 68 -31.33 2.42 25.61
CA CYS A 68 -30.09 1.68 25.85
C CYS A 68 -28.99 2.08 24.88
N TYR A 69 -29.33 2.37 23.63
CA TYR A 69 -28.39 2.87 22.63
C TYR A 69 -27.81 4.23 23.07
N GLU A 70 -28.66 5.25 23.27
CA GLU A 70 -28.18 6.62 23.56
C GLU A 70 -27.31 6.72 24.83
N ASN A 71 -27.56 5.87 25.83
CA ASN A 71 -26.87 5.99 27.10
C ASN A 71 -25.60 5.15 27.21
N HIS A 72 -25.38 4.18 26.31
CA HIS A 72 -24.32 3.17 26.49
C HIS A 72 -23.68 2.62 25.23
N TYR A 73 -24.17 3.04 24.07
CA TYR A 73 -23.60 2.65 22.80
C TYR A 73 -23.33 3.87 21.93
N THR A 74 -22.37 3.70 21.04
CA THR A 74 -22.01 4.66 20.00
C THR A 74 -21.71 3.90 18.72
N ARG A 75 -21.41 4.62 17.65
CA ARG A 75 -20.98 4.02 16.38
C ARG A 75 -19.61 4.52 16.00
N CYS A 76 -18.78 3.60 15.50
CA CYS A 76 -17.48 3.96 14.96
C CYS A 76 -17.64 4.96 13.81
N SER A 77 -16.97 6.10 13.89
CA SER A 77 -17.07 7.18 12.90
C SER A 77 -16.49 6.81 11.53
N CYS A 78 -15.70 5.71 11.45
CA CYS A 78 -15.10 5.24 10.21
C CYS A 78 -15.85 4.07 9.57
N CYS A 79 -16.26 3.06 10.36
CA CYS A 79 -16.84 1.82 9.84
C CYS A 79 -18.29 1.57 10.27
N ASP A 80 -18.89 2.49 11.03
CA ASP A 80 -20.27 2.44 11.54
C ASP A 80 -20.59 1.24 12.47
N ALA A 81 -19.55 0.49 12.88
CA ALA A 81 -19.68 -0.59 13.84
C ALA A 81 -20.30 -0.09 15.16
N LEU A 82 -21.27 -0.84 15.67
CA LEU A 82 -21.90 -0.57 16.97
C LEU A 82 -20.93 -0.93 18.09
N LEU A 83 -20.67 0.01 19.00
CA LEU A 83 -19.72 -0.14 20.10
C LEU A 83 -20.42 0.12 21.42
N HIS A 84 -20.10 -0.66 22.45
CA HIS A 84 -20.39 -0.24 23.82
C HIS A 84 -19.48 0.95 24.16
N GLU A 85 -19.97 1.93 24.92
CA GLU A 85 -19.23 3.16 25.27
C GLU A 85 -17.86 2.87 25.90
N ASP A 86 -17.78 1.83 26.74
CA ASP A 86 -16.54 1.41 27.40
C ASP A 86 -15.49 0.80 26.43
N ASP A 87 -15.93 0.34 25.27
CA ASP A 87 -15.07 -0.26 24.23
C ASP A 87 -14.71 0.75 23.11
N ALA A 88 -15.30 1.95 23.16
CA ALA A 88 -15.04 3.02 22.21
C ALA A 88 -13.73 3.75 22.54
N TYR A 89 -12.95 4.03 21.51
CA TYR A 89 -11.76 4.86 21.61
C TYR A 89 -12.09 6.27 21.09
N HIS A 90 -11.60 7.29 21.79
CA HIS A 90 -11.94 8.69 21.48
C HIS A 90 -10.75 9.44 20.86
N LEU A 91 -10.96 10.09 19.72
CA LEU A 91 -9.99 10.96 19.06
C LEU A 91 -10.72 12.16 18.43
N ASP A 92 -10.25 13.37 18.70
CA ASP A 92 -10.78 14.63 18.13
C ASP A 92 -12.31 14.82 18.23
N GLY A 93 -12.94 14.28 19.29
CA GLY A 93 -14.38 14.38 19.52
C GLY A 93 -15.23 13.35 18.75
N TYR A 94 -14.57 12.35 18.16
CA TYR A 94 -15.20 11.22 17.47
C TYR A 94 -14.90 9.90 18.19
N ASP A 95 -15.81 8.94 18.04
CA ASP A 95 -15.69 7.59 18.59
C ASP A 95 -15.27 6.59 17.51
N TYR A 96 -14.38 5.67 17.87
CA TYR A 96 -13.82 4.68 16.97
C TYR A 96 -13.74 3.31 17.62
N CYS A 97 -13.83 2.26 16.80
CA CYS A 97 -13.42 0.94 17.24
C CYS A 97 -11.88 0.91 17.37
N SER A 98 -11.33 -0.10 18.05
CA SER A 98 -9.88 -0.21 18.24
C SER A 98 -9.10 -0.13 16.92
N GLU A 99 -9.52 -0.83 15.87
CA GLU A 99 -8.81 -0.84 14.58
C GLU A 99 -8.81 0.56 13.95
N CYS A 100 -9.98 1.18 13.79
CA CYS A 100 -10.09 2.51 13.20
C CYS A 100 -9.41 3.59 14.05
N TYR A 101 -9.39 3.46 15.38
CA TYR A 101 -8.65 4.39 16.25
C TYR A 101 -7.15 4.31 16.00
N HIS A 102 -6.58 3.11 15.90
CA HIS A 102 -5.17 2.95 15.61
C HIS A 102 -4.83 3.48 14.22
N ASP A 103 -5.71 3.29 13.23
CA ASP A 103 -5.55 3.87 11.89
C ASP A 103 -5.57 5.41 11.92
N GLU A 104 -6.52 6.03 12.62
CA GLU A 104 -6.59 7.50 12.72
C GLU A 104 -5.43 8.10 13.52
N VAL A 105 -5.02 7.46 14.62
CA VAL A 105 -3.84 7.87 15.37
C VAL A 105 -2.59 7.72 14.51
N ASP A 106 -2.44 6.64 13.76
CA ASP A 106 -1.27 6.44 12.91
C ASP A 106 -1.24 7.45 11.77
N LYS A 107 -2.38 7.81 11.15
CA LYS A 107 -2.48 8.90 10.16
C LYS A 107 -1.96 10.25 10.69
N SER A 108 -2.09 10.50 11.99
CA SER A 108 -1.61 11.74 12.62
C SER A 108 -0.11 11.73 12.95
N ARG A 109 0.59 10.61 12.73
CA ARG A 109 2.03 10.49 13.02
C ARG A 109 2.86 10.96 11.83
N SER A 110 3.95 11.64 12.16
CA SER A 110 5.03 11.95 11.21
C SER A 110 5.80 10.71 10.78
N ILE A 111 5.79 9.65 11.61
CA ILE A 111 6.43 8.37 11.32
C ILE A 111 5.45 7.24 11.64
N HIS A 112 5.00 6.58 10.58
CA HIS A 112 4.09 5.45 10.66
C HIS A 112 4.81 4.14 11.00
N ASP A 113 4.04 3.13 11.38
CA ASP A 113 4.57 1.79 11.58
C ASP A 113 4.93 1.11 10.25
N TYR A 114 5.80 0.09 10.31
CA TYR A 114 6.36 -0.56 9.10
C TYR A 114 5.28 -1.12 8.16
N GLY A 115 4.12 -1.49 8.71
CA GLY A 115 3.00 -2.05 7.96
C GLY A 115 2.06 -1.02 7.35
N TYR A 116 2.27 0.27 7.62
CA TYR A 116 1.40 1.34 7.12
C TYR A 116 1.36 1.34 5.60
N LYS A 117 0.17 1.38 5.01
CA LYS A 117 0.00 1.34 3.57
C LYS A 117 -1.27 2.10 3.18
N PRO A 118 -1.17 3.42 2.97
CA PRO A 118 -2.33 4.21 2.59
C PRO A 118 -2.80 3.84 1.19
N GLU A 119 -4.03 4.26 0.86
CA GLU A 119 -4.54 4.16 -0.52
C GLU A 119 -3.65 4.99 -1.45
N PRO A 120 -3.13 4.43 -2.57
CA PRO A 120 -2.15 5.11 -3.40
C PRO A 120 -2.74 6.33 -4.13
N ILE A 121 -2.02 7.46 -4.06
CA ILE A 121 -2.31 8.67 -4.83
C ILE A 121 -1.40 8.70 -6.06
N PHE A 122 -1.95 8.56 -7.25
CA PHE A 122 -1.15 8.50 -8.48
C PHE A 122 -0.79 9.89 -9.00
N HIS A 123 0.51 10.17 -9.11
CA HIS A 123 1.04 11.47 -9.55
C HIS A 123 1.62 11.39 -10.97
N GLY A 124 1.14 12.27 -11.85
CA GLY A 124 1.56 12.34 -13.26
C GLY A 124 0.69 11.53 -14.21
N ASP A 125 0.90 11.76 -15.52
CA ASP A 125 0.12 11.12 -16.59
C ASP A 125 0.94 10.02 -17.27
N SER A 126 0.66 8.76 -16.91
CA SER A 126 1.34 7.57 -17.44
C SER A 126 0.50 6.32 -17.17
N LYS A 127 0.81 5.22 -17.86
CA LYS A 127 0.35 3.87 -17.49
C LYS A 127 1.29 3.18 -16.50
N ARG A 128 2.56 3.58 -16.49
CA ARG A 128 3.61 3.06 -15.62
C ARG A 128 3.94 4.07 -14.54
N PHE A 129 3.80 3.63 -13.30
CA PHE A 129 4.09 4.38 -12.10
C PHE A 129 5.13 3.66 -11.25
N PHE A 130 5.89 4.46 -10.54
CA PHE A 130 6.96 4.04 -9.67
C PHE A 130 6.65 4.46 -8.23
N GLY A 131 6.70 3.51 -7.30
CA GLY A 131 6.74 3.80 -5.87
C GLY A 131 8.17 3.63 -5.37
N ILE A 132 8.66 4.52 -4.53
CA ILE A 132 10.01 4.43 -3.99
C ILE A 132 9.94 4.21 -2.49
N GLU A 133 10.76 3.29 -1.99
CA GLU A 133 11.12 3.19 -0.57
C GLU A 133 12.61 3.55 -0.46
N LEU A 134 12.92 4.72 0.10
CA LEU A 134 14.27 5.21 0.30
C LEU A 134 14.62 5.19 1.78
N GLU A 135 15.49 4.25 2.15
CA GLU A 135 15.97 4.09 3.51
C GLU A 135 17.09 5.07 3.84
N ILE A 136 16.97 5.75 4.99
CA ILE A 136 17.98 6.65 5.55
C ILE A 136 18.22 6.34 7.03
N ASP A 137 19.46 6.46 7.51
CA ASP A 137 19.89 5.97 8.82
C ASP A 137 20.90 6.94 9.48
N GLY A 138 21.16 6.76 10.78
CA GLY A 138 22.18 7.46 11.54
C GLY A 138 21.75 8.76 12.23
N ALA A 139 20.46 9.10 12.20
CA ALA A 139 19.91 10.27 12.91
C ALA A 139 18.55 10.01 13.57
N GLY A 140 18.23 8.74 13.83
CA GLY A 140 17.06 8.36 14.61
C GLY A 140 15.75 8.23 13.86
N LYS A 141 14.83 7.48 14.47
CA LYS A 141 13.38 7.54 14.21
C LYS A 141 12.80 8.77 14.91
N ASP A 142 13.20 9.96 14.45
CA ASP A 142 12.90 11.26 15.07
C ASP A 142 11.75 11.97 14.35
N SER A 143 10.64 12.24 15.06
CA SER A 143 9.44 12.83 14.47
C SER A 143 9.65 14.26 13.98
N ASP A 144 10.47 15.07 14.66
CA ASP A 144 10.74 16.46 14.25
C ASP A 144 11.51 16.46 12.92
N ASN A 145 12.46 15.54 12.77
CA ASN A 145 13.17 15.32 11.52
C ASN A 145 12.23 14.86 10.40
N ALA A 146 11.32 13.94 10.70
CA ALA A 146 10.32 13.45 9.75
C ALA A 146 9.39 14.57 9.28
N ASP A 147 8.90 15.41 10.19
CA ASP A 147 8.07 16.58 9.88
C ASP A 147 8.77 17.54 8.93
N GLU A 148 10.07 17.79 9.14
CA GLU A 148 10.85 18.66 8.26
C GLU A 148 11.01 18.11 6.84
N LEU A 149 11.04 16.78 6.67
CA LEU A 149 11.08 16.13 5.36
C LEU A 149 9.70 16.13 4.69
N LEU A 150 8.65 15.77 5.44
CA LEU A 150 7.26 15.80 4.99
C LEU A 150 6.86 17.20 4.53
N LYS A 151 7.26 18.23 5.28
CA LYS A 151 6.99 19.63 4.95
C LYS A 151 7.59 20.07 3.62
N ILE A 152 8.74 19.53 3.22
CA ILE A 152 9.33 19.83 1.91
C ILE A 152 8.54 19.12 0.82
N ALA A 153 8.35 17.81 0.98
CA ALA A 153 7.76 16.94 -0.02
C ALA A 153 6.29 17.25 -0.30
N ASN A 154 5.51 17.51 0.75
CA ASN A 154 4.05 17.73 0.70
C ASN A 154 3.71 19.23 0.85
N SER A 155 4.62 20.11 0.42
CA SER A 155 4.53 21.57 0.66
C SER A 155 3.38 22.28 -0.07
N ASP A 156 2.82 21.69 -1.12
CA ASP A 156 1.74 22.30 -1.90
C ASP A 156 0.38 22.29 -1.19
N GLY A 157 0.28 21.59 -0.05
CA GLY A 157 -0.87 21.52 0.84
C GLY A 157 -2.11 20.83 0.23
N ASN A 158 -2.02 20.35 -1.01
CA ASN A 158 -3.14 19.76 -1.75
C ASN A 158 -2.85 18.33 -2.19
N SER A 159 -1.63 17.84 -2.01
CA SER A 159 -1.21 16.52 -2.42
C SER A 159 -0.21 15.93 -1.45
N GLU A 160 -0.51 14.72 -0.96
CA GLU A 160 0.48 13.90 -0.26
C GLU A 160 1.33 13.17 -1.32
N HIS A 161 2.62 13.47 -1.36
CA HIS A 161 3.59 12.87 -2.28
C HIS A 161 4.39 11.77 -1.60
N ILE A 162 4.71 11.97 -0.32
CA ILE A 162 5.42 10.99 0.50
C ILE A 162 4.74 10.81 1.85
N TYR A 163 5.00 9.66 2.46
CA TYR A 163 4.80 9.39 3.87
C TYR A 163 6.06 8.69 4.43
N ILE A 164 6.25 8.71 5.75
CA ILE A 164 7.47 8.17 6.37
C ILE A 164 7.12 6.98 7.27
N LYS A 165 7.92 5.92 7.19
CA LYS A 165 7.77 4.72 8.01
C LYS A 165 8.99 4.49 8.90
N GLY A 166 8.79 3.78 9.99
CA GLY A 166 9.87 3.04 10.64
C GLY A 166 10.14 1.73 9.89
N ASP A 167 11.42 1.40 9.68
CA ASP A 167 11.85 0.09 9.19
C ASP A 167 12.68 -0.61 10.26
N GLY A 168 12.25 -1.80 10.68
CA GLY A 168 12.96 -2.63 11.65
C GLY A 168 14.27 -3.23 11.13
N SER A 169 14.60 -3.05 9.85
CA SER A 169 15.89 -3.43 9.26
C SER A 169 16.99 -2.39 9.47
N LEU A 170 16.61 -1.15 9.81
CA LEU A 170 17.52 -0.03 10.06
C LEU A 170 18.05 -0.05 11.50
N ASP A 171 19.24 0.51 11.68
CA ASP A 171 19.87 0.60 13.01
C ASP A 171 19.28 1.77 13.81
N ASP A 172 19.17 2.95 13.18
CA ASP A 172 18.70 4.20 13.80
C ASP A 172 18.19 5.20 12.73
N GLY A 173 17.12 4.82 12.03
CA GLY A 173 16.69 5.49 10.79
C GLY A 173 15.19 5.50 10.50
N LEU A 174 14.86 5.96 9.29
CA LEU A 174 13.50 6.01 8.76
C LEU A 174 13.49 5.69 7.26
N GLU A 175 12.32 5.32 6.75
CA GLU A 175 12.09 5.01 5.34
C GLU A 175 11.16 6.07 4.74
N ILE A 176 11.66 6.81 3.75
CA ILE A 176 10.87 7.76 2.97
C ILE A 176 10.16 6.99 1.87
N VAL A 177 8.84 6.95 1.90
CA VAL A 177 8.04 6.23 0.90
C VAL A 177 7.22 7.19 0.07
N THR A 178 7.29 7.05 -1.25
CA THR A 178 6.45 7.84 -2.14
C THR A 178 5.12 7.15 -2.40
N HIS A 179 4.08 7.96 -2.58
CA HIS A 179 2.96 7.56 -3.43
C HIS A 179 3.43 7.30 -4.88
N PRO A 180 2.70 6.51 -5.69
CA PRO A 180 3.16 6.17 -7.04
C PRO A 180 3.25 7.39 -7.96
N MET A 181 4.39 7.59 -8.63
CA MET A 181 4.61 8.71 -9.55
C MET A 181 5.05 8.20 -10.94
N SER A 182 4.69 8.90 -12.02
CA SER A 182 5.30 8.62 -13.32
C SER A 182 6.80 8.97 -13.30
N LEU A 183 7.59 8.39 -14.21
CA LEU A 183 9.04 8.69 -14.29
C LEU A 183 9.30 10.19 -14.46
N GLU A 184 8.57 10.84 -15.36
CA GLU A 184 8.69 12.28 -15.59
C GLU A 184 8.30 13.11 -14.37
N TYR A 185 7.31 12.65 -13.59
CA TYR A 185 6.96 13.31 -12.34
C TYR A 185 8.09 13.18 -11.32
N HIS A 186 8.69 12.00 -11.14
CA HIS A 186 9.85 11.83 -10.27
C HIS A 186 11.03 12.73 -10.66
N LYS A 187 11.30 12.92 -11.95
CA LYS A 187 12.37 13.80 -12.45
C LYS A 187 12.15 15.27 -12.12
N GLN A 188 10.90 15.68 -11.94
CA GLN A 188 10.52 17.06 -11.57
C GLN A 188 10.28 17.22 -10.06
N PHE A 189 10.18 16.12 -9.33
CA PHE A 189 9.91 16.12 -7.90
C PHE A 189 11.08 16.70 -7.09
N CYS A 190 10.80 17.23 -5.90
CA CYS A 190 11.74 17.97 -5.05
C CYS A 190 12.78 17.08 -4.33
N TRP A 191 13.22 15.98 -4.97
CA TRP A 191 14.19 15.03 -4.41
C TRP A 191 15.48 15.68 -3.93
N GLU A 192 16.01 16.66 -4.68
CA GLU A 192 17.22 17.35 -4.25
C GLU A 192 17.06 18.04 -2.89
N ASP A 193 15.92 18.68 -2.66
CA ASP A 193 15.67 19.43 -1.43
C ASP A 193 15.45 18.48 -0.25
N ILE A 194 14.70 17.39 -0.47
CA ILE A 194 14.54 16.30 0.50
C ILE A 194 15.91 15.72 0.88
N MET A 195 16.75 15.39 -0.12
CA MET A 195 18.07 14.81 0.12
C MET A 195 19.03 15.78 0.84
N LYS A 196 19.06 17.06 0.42
CA LYS A 196 19.86 18.10 1.08
C LYS A 196 19.42 18.26 2.54
N LYS A 197 18.11 18.23 2.80
CA LYS A 197 17.55 18.31 4.15
C LYS A 197 17.91 17.08 4.98
N ALA A 198 17.75 15.87 4.46
CA ALA A 198 18.13 14.64 5.16
C ALA A 198 19.61 14.65 5.57
N ILE A 199 20.51 15.07 4.67
CA ILE A 199 21.94 15.22 4.98
C ILE A 199 22.16 16.25 6.09
N TYR A 200 21.48 17.40 6.02
CA TYR A 200 21.56 18.46 7.03
C TYR A 200 21.11 17.98 8.41
N LEU A 201 20.05 17.17 8.48
CA LEU A 201 19.53 16.59 9.72
C LEU A 201 20.41 15.46 10.27
N GLY A 202 21.47 15.06 9.56
CA GLY A 202 22.45 14.08 10.01
C GLY A 202 22.31 12.70 9.40
N TYR A 203 21.27 12.44 8.61
CA TYR A 203 21.06 11.14 7.99
C TYR A 203 22.12 10.78 6.95
N ARG A 204 22.30 9.48 6.77
CA ARG A 204 23.10 8.83 5.71
C ARG A 204 22.23 7.78 5.04
N SER A 205 22.69 7.29 3.89
CA SER A 205 22.02 6.17 3.22
C SER A 205 23.05 5.24 2.59
N HIS A 206 23.84 5.71 1.62
CA HIS A 206 24.87 4.85 1.01
C HIS A 206 25.97 4.37 1.97
N GLN A 207 26.29 5.17 3.00
CA GLN A 207 27.39 4.92 3.95
C GLN A 207 26.95 4.12 5.19
N THR A 208 25.96 3.24 5.03
CA THR A 208 25.38 2.40 6.10
C THR A 208 25.41 0.92 5.68
N SER A 209 25.15 -0.03 6.59
CA SER A 209 25.09 -1.46 6.24
C SER A 209 23.72 -1.94 5.78
N THR A 210 22.69 -1.17 6.11
CA THR A 210 21.27 -1.55 6.11
C THR A 210 20.55 -0.95 4.90
N CYS A 211 20.77 0.34 4.61
CA CYS A 211 19.95 1.10 3.68
C CYS A 211 19.86 0.55 2.25
N GLY A 212 18.62 0.33 1.81
CA GLY A 212 18.17 0.06 0.45
C GLY A 212 17.57 1.27 -0.28
N LEU A 213 17.40 1.07 -1.58
CA LEU A 213 16.48 1.86 -2.42
C LEU A 213 15.61 0.84 -3.15
N HIS A 214 14.34 0.74 -2.78
CA HIS A 214 13.38 -0.14 -3.44
C HIS A 214 12.54 0.65 -4.43
N ILE A 215 12.27 0.04 -5.58
CA ILE A 215 11.48 0.65 -6.65
C ILE A 215 10.36 -0.32 -7.02
N HIS A 216 9.12 0.10 -6.75
CA HIS A 216 7.91 -0.62 -7.11
C HIS A 216 7.43 -0.19 -8.49
N VAL A 217 6.96 -1.13 -9.31
CA VAL A 217 6.33 -0.87 -10.61
C VAL A 217 4.94 -1.53 -10.63
N ASN A 218 3.90 -0.80 -11.01
CA ASN A 218 2.53 -1.33 -11.07
C ASN A 218 2.38 -2.42 -12.13
N ARG A 219 1.79 -3.57 -11.77
CA ARG A 219 1.58 -4.71 -12.68
C ARG A 219 0.64 -4.37 -13.83
N SER A 220 -0.32 -3.47 -13.62
CA SER A 220 -1.23 -2.98 -14.65
C SER A 220 -0.51 -2.27 -15.82
N SER A 221 0.77 -1.89 -15.66
CA SER A 221 1.57 -1.37 -16.77
C SER A 221 2.08 -2.46 -17.73
N PHE A 222 2.02 -3.74 -17.35
CA PHE A 222 2.59 -4.86 -18.11
C PHE A 222 1.59 -5.63 -18.98
N GLY A 223 0.29 -5.31 -18.87
CA GLY A 223 -0.76 -6.00 -19.60
C GLY A 223 -2.09 -5.94 -18.87
N ASP A 224 -3.17 -6.21 -19.62
CA ASP A 224 -4.54 -6.17 -19.09
C ASP A 224 -4.92 -7.50 -18.41
N THR A 225 -4.25 -8.59 -18.80
CA THR A 225 -4.47 -9.94 -18.26
C THR A 225 -3.29 -10.44 -17.43
N THR A 226 -3.56 -11.37 -16.51
CA THR A 226 -2.52 -12.03 -15.71
C THR A 226 -1.46 -12.69 -16.57
N ASP A 227 -1.83 -13.32 -17.69
CA ASP A 227 -0.89 -14.02 -18.57
C ASP A 227 0.07 -13.04 -19.29
N GLU A 228 -0.44 -11.89 -19.76
CA GLU A 228 0.38 -10.84 -20.35
C GLU A 228 1.35 -10.24 -19.31
N GLN A 229 0.84 -9.93 -18.11
CA GLN A 229 1.67 -9.43 -17.02
C GLN A 229 2.76 -10.43 -16.64
N GLU A 230 2.42 -11.71 -16.53
CA GLU A 230 3.39 -12.76 -16.20
C GLU A 230 4.43 -12.97 -17.30
N LEU A 231 4.06 -12.83 -18.57
CA LEU A 231 5.01 -12.91 -19.68
C LEU A 231 6.04 -11.78 -19.56
N VAL A 232 5.60 -10.53 -19.40
CA VAL A 232 6.50 -9.39 -19.25
C VAL A 232 7.35 -9.51 -17.98
N ILE A 233 6.77 -9.90 -16.84
CA ILE A 233 7.53 -10.13 -15.60
C ILE A 233 8.58 -11.23 -15.82
N SER A 234 8.27 -12.28 -16.57
CA SER A 234 9.24 -13.33 -16.89
C SER A 234 10.41 -12.81 -17.73
N HIS A 235 10.16 -11.90 -18.67
CA HIS A 235 11.20 -11.22 -19.45
C HIS A 235 12.06 -10.28 -18.58
N ILE A 236 11.45 -9.55 -17.63
CA ILE A 236 12.18 -8.73 -16.65
C ILE A 236 13.15 -9.61 -15.85
N LEU A 237 12.65 -10.72 -15.31
CA LEU A 237 13.48 -11.66 -14.54
C LEU A 237 14.61 -12.23 -15.40
N PHE A 238 14.32 -12.62 -16.63
CA PHE A 238 15.32 -13.12 -17.57
C PHE A 238 16.41 -12.08 -17.86
N PHE A 239 16.04 -10.83 -18.14
CA PHE A 239 16.97 -9.72 -18.34
C PHE A 239 17.87 -9.52 -17.10
N VAL A 240 17.29 -9.50 -15.91
CA VAL A 240 18.02 -9.29 -14.65
C VAL A 240 19.04 -10.40 -14.41
N GLU A 241 18.63 -11.66 -14.61
CA GLU A 241 19.51 -12.82 -14.41
C GLU A 241 20.63 -12.86 -15.46
N LYS A 242 20.33 -12.45 -16.70
CA LYS A 242 21.29 -12.38 -17.80
C LYS A 242 22.38 -11.33 -17.56
N HIS A 243 21.99 -10.13 -17.14
CA HIS A 243 22.88 -8.99 -16.93
C HIS A 243 23.27 -8.79 -15.46
N TRP A 244 23.33 -9.89 -14.70
CA TRP A 244 23.52 -9.83 -13.25
C TRP A 244 24.83 -9.16 -12.84
N ALA A 245 25.93 -9.39 -13.57
CA ALA A 245 27.23 -8.84 -13.22
C ALA A 245 27.22 -7.30 -13.31
N GLU A 246 26.57 -6.77 -14.33
CA GLU A 246 26.42 -5.35 -14.59
C GLU A 246 25.44 -4.70 -13.61
N LEU A 247 24.31 -5.36 -13.34
CA LEU A 247 23.33 -4.89 -12.35
C LEU A 247 23.89 -4.92 -10.92
N LEU A 248 24.69 -5.94 -10.57
CA LEU A 248 25.41 -5.97 -9.29
C LEU A 248 26.36 -4.77 -9.18
N LYS A 249 27.14 -4.47 -10.23
CA LYS A 249 28.03 -3.30 -10.24
C LYS A 249 27.26 -1.97 -10.17
N PHE A 250 26.12 -1.88 -10.87
CA PHE A 250 25.23 -0.73 -10.88
C PHE A 250 24.67 -0.46 -9.48
N SER A 251 24.22 -1.52 -8.79
CA SER A 251 23.54 -1.48 -7.49
C SER A 251 24.36 -0.90 -6.34
N ARG A 252 25.70 -0.92 -6.48
CA ARG A 252 26.68 -0.57 -5.44
C ARG A 252 26.67 -1.50 -4.22
N ARG A 253 26.03 -2.67 -4.30
CA ARG A 253 26.12 -3.73 -3.28
C ARG A 253 27.31 -4.65 -3.57
N SER A 254 27.85 -5.26 -2.51
CA SER A 254 28.74 -6.42 -2.64
C SER A 254 27.91 -7.69 -2.87
N GLU A 255 28.52 -8.77 -3.39
CA GLU A 255 27.83 -10.06 -3.52
C GLU A 255 27.26 -10.56 -2.17
N TYR A 256 28.02 -10.39 -1.08
CA TYR A 256 27.56 -10.74 0.25
C TYR A 256 26.31 -9.97 0.66
N SER A 257 26.31 -8.64 0.46
CA SER A 257 25.15 -7.79 0.78
C SER A 257 23.95 -8.11 -0.12
N MET A 258 24.20 -8.38 -1.40
CA MET A 258 23.17 -8.74 -2.37
C MET A 258 22.51 -10.07 -2.01
N ASN A 259 23.28 -11.12 -1.72
CA ASN A 259 22.73 -12.42 -1.32
C ASN A 259 21.95 -12.39 -0.01
N ARG A 260 22.25 -11.45 0.89
CA ARG A 260 21.54 -11.30 2.16
C ARG A 260 20.24 -10.51 2.02
N TRP A 261 20.20 -9.48 1.19
CA TRP A 261 19.12 -8.49 1.18
C TRP A 261 18.29 -8.45 -0.12
N ALA A 262 18.82 -9.02 -1.21
CA ALA A 262 18.25 -8.96 -2.56
C ALA A 262 18.78 -10.13 -3.43
N ALA A 263 18.56 -11.37 -2.98
CA ALA A 263 19.08 -12.57 -3.62
C ALA A 263 18.48 -12.78 -5.03
N ARG A 264 19.31 -13.19 -5.99
CA ARG A 264 18.86 -13.61 -7.33
C ARG A 264 18.17 -14.98 -7.27
N TYR A 265 17.34 -15.28 -8.26
CA TYR A 265 16.72 -16.60 -8.42
C TYR A 265 17.64 -17.60 -9.12
N GLY A 266 18.58 -17.08 -9.92
CA GLY A 266 19.47 -17.88 -10.75
C GLY A 266 19.02 -17.89 -12.21
N TYR A 267 20.00 -17.97 -13.11
CA TYR A 267 19.75 -18.01 -14.55
C TYR A 267 19.23 -19.38 -14.97
N GLU A 268 18.12 -19.40 -15.72
CA GLU A 268 17.55 -20.59 -16.32
C GLU A 268 17.46 -20.45 -17.84
N LYS A 269 16.94 -21.47 -18.52
CA LYS A 269 16.83 -21.47 -19.98
C LYS A 269 15.79 -20.48 -20.47
N THR A 270 14.71 -20.27 -19.69
CA THR A 270 13.63 -19.34 -20.04
C THR A 270 13.25 -18.46 -18.86
N GLY A 271 12.72 -17.27 -19.14
CA GLY A 271 12.14 -16.37 -18.14
C GLY A 271 11.01 -17.03 -17.37
N ARG A 272 10.22 -17.89 -18.03
CA ARG A 272 9.12 -18.60 -17.38
C ARG A 272 9.60 -19.55 -16.29
N GLU A 273 10.70 -20.26 -16.51
CA GLU A 273 11.33 -21.11 -15.49
C GLU A 273 11.81 -20.29 -14.28
N ILE A 274 12.38 -19.11 -14.51
CA ILE A 274 12.79 -18.18 -13.45
C ILE A 274 11.57 -17.70 -12.67
N LEU A 275 10.49 -17.31 -13.36
CA LEU A 275 9.25 -16.87 -12.73
C LEU A 275 8.60 -17.98 -11.89
N ASP A 276 8.60 -19.22 -12.38
CA ASP A 276 8.12 -20.38 -11.65
C ASP A 276 8.94 -20.61 -10.37
N LYS A 277 10.27 -20.46 -10.43
CA LYS A 277 11.14 -20.49 -9.24
C LYS A 277 10.84 -19.33 -8.30
N ALA A 278 10.61 -18.13 -8.83
CA ALA A 278 10.28 -16.96 -8.03
C ALA A 278 8.99 -17.13 -7.22
N LYS A 279 7.96 -17.73 -7.84
CA LYS A 279 6.67 -18.01 -7.18
C LYS A 279 6.72 -19.18 -6.19
N LYS A 280 7.58 -20.17 -6.43
CA LYS A 280 7.73 -21.37 -5.59
C LYS A 280 8.82 -21.23 -4.52
N GLY A 281 9.71 -20.25 -4.66
CA GLY A 281 10.97 -20.16 -3.93
C GLY A 281 10.84 -19.59 -2.52
N ASN A 282 11.83 -19.94 -1.68
CA ASN A 282 11.91 -19.52 -0.29
C ASN A 282 12.62 -18.16 -0.09
N ASN A 283 13.02 -17.46 -1.16
CA ASN A 283 13.67 -16.14 -1.03
C ASN A 283 12.72 -15.09 -0.43
N GLY A 284 11.41 -15.33 -0.52
CA GLY A 284 10.38 -14.44 0.02
C GLY A 284 10.55 -13.00 -0.47
N ARG A 285 10.37 -12.04 0.43
CA ARG A 285 10.55 -10.60 0.14
C ARG A 285 12.00 -10.21 -0.19
N TYR A 286 13.00 -11.03 0.13
CA TYR A 286 14.42 -10.67 -0.06
C TYR A 286 14.98 -11.04 -1.43
N ALA A 287 14.14 -11.07 -2.46
CA ALA A 287 14.57 -11.30 -3.84
C ALA A 287 15.01 -9.99 -4.50
N ALA A 288 15.98 -10.06 -5.41
CA ALA A 288 16.41 -8.93 -6.25
C ALA A 288 15.25 -8.24 -6.95
N VAL A 289 14.32 -9.04 -7.49
CA VAL A 289 13.02 -8.59 -8.00
C VAL A 289 11.95 -9.39 -7.26
N ASN A 290 11.27 -8.75 -6.32
CA ASN A 290 10.18 -9.34 -5.57
C ASN A 290 8.87 -9.25 -6.37
N VAL A 291 8.29 -10.40 -6.69
CA VAL A 291 7.06 -10.54 -7.49
C VAL A 291 5.84 -10.95 -6.67
N MET A 292 5.96 -11.01 -5.33
CA MET A 292 4.90 -11.47 -4.43
C MET A 292 3.81 -10.41 -4.18
N ASN A 293 4.12 -9.13 -4.40
CA ASN A 293 3.18 -8.05 -4.20
C ASN A 293 2.03 -8.14 -5.23
N TRP A 294 0.78 -8.05 -4.77
CA TRP A 294 -0.37 -8.22 -5.64
C TRP A 294 -0.47 -7.15 -6.73
N ALA A 295 -0.27 -5.88 -6.39
CA ALA A 295 -0.43 -4.75 -7.31
C ALA A 295 0.86 -4.34 -8.04
N THR A 296 2.04 -4.71 -7.53
CA THR A 296 3.33 -4.25 -8.05
C THR A 296 4.34 -5.39 -8.17
N ILE A 297 5.42 -5.17 -8.91
CA ILE A 297 6.70 -5.85 -8.67
C ILE A 297 7.67 -4.87 -8.00
N GLU A 298 8.67 -5.35 -7.28
CA GLU A 298 9.59 -4.52 -6.50
C GLU A 298 11.04 -4.86 -6.82
N PHE A 299 11.81 -3.89 -7.29
CA PHE A 299 13.25 -3.99 -7.49
C PHE A 299 13.97 -3.60 -6.21
N ARG A 300 14.66 -4.56 -5.59
CA ARG A 300 15.35 -4.41 -4.30
C ARG A 300 16.88 -4.36 -4.42
N LEU A 301 17.38 -4.43 -5.65
CA LEU A 301 18.81 -4.51 -5.99
C LEU A 301 19.60 -3.35 -5.39
N PHE A 302 19.05 -2.14 -5.42
CA PHE A 302 19.82 -0.93 -5.22
C PHE A 302 20.16 -0.70 -3.75
N ARG A 303 21.39 -0.24 -3.51
CA ARG A 303 21.80 0.30 -2.22
C ARG A 303 21.22 1.71 -2.05
N GLY A 304 20.91 2.12 -0.82
CA GLY A 304 20.45 3.46 -0.51
C GLY A 304 21.35 4.58 -1.05
N THR A 305 20.78 5.77 -1.25
CA THR A 305 21.44 6.95 -1.81
C THR A 305 20.82 8.26 -1.32
N LEU A 306 21.65 9.30 -1.16
CA LEU A 306 21.21 10.70 -1.04
C LEU A 306 21.81 11.57 -2.18
N LYS A 307 22.18 10.94 -3.30
CA LYS A 307 22.63 11.60 -4.55
C LYS A 307 21.48 11.54 -5.55
N HIS A 308 20.99 12.71 -5.97
CA HIS A 308 19.86 12.88 -6.89
C HIS A 308 20.02 12.07 -8.19
N ASN A 309 21.12 12.29 -8.92
CA ASN A 309 21.45 11.55 -10.15
C ASN A 309 21.35 10.04 -9.97
N THR A 310 21.77 9.53 -8.82
CA THR A 310 21.77 8.09 -8.55
C THR A 310 20.38 7.52 -8.31
N LEU A 311 19.46 8.29 -7.70
CA LEU A 311 18.06 7.89 -7.55
C LEU A 311 17.36 7.90 -8.92
N ILE A 312 17.51 8.99 -9.68
CA ILE A 312 16.88 9.11 -11.01
C ILE A 312 17.44 8.06 -11.98
N ALA A 313 18.75 7.82 -11.99
CA ALA A 313 19.35 6.77 -12.81
C ALA A 313 18.80 5.37 -12.48
N ALA A 314 18.47 5.09 -11.21
CA ALA A 314 17.87 3.81 -10.83
C ALA A 314 16.43 3.68 -11.39
N LEU A 315 15.64 4.75 -11.32
CA LEU A 315 14.30 4.79 -11.93
C LEU A 315 14.36 4.63 -13.45
N GLU A 316 15.21 5.40 -14.12
CA GLU A 316 15.41 5.32 -15.58
C GLU A 316 15.89 3.92 -16.00
N LEU A 317 16.73 3.25 -15.19
CA LEU A 317 17.17 1.88 -15.48
C LEU A 317 15.99 0.91 -15.39
N VAL A 318 15.19 1.00 -14.33
CA VAL A 318 14.02 0.13 -14.15
C VAL A 318 13.00 0.35 -15.28
N ASP A 319 12.78 1.59 -15.67
CA ASP A 319 11.91 1.96 -16.80
C ASP A 319 12.39 1.32 -18.12
N ALA A 320 13.69 1.45 -18.42
CA ALA A 320 14.30 0.84 -19.61
C ALA A 320 14.23 -0.69 -19.60
N ILE A 321 14.41 -1.35 -18.44
CA ILE A 321 14.24 -2.80 -18.29
C ILE A 321 12.79 -3.20 -18.59
N CYS A 322 11.82 -2.43 -18.09
CA CYS A 322 10.40 -2.69 -18.35
C CYS A 322 10.08 -2.52 -19.84
N ASP A 323 10.63 -1.50 -20.50
CA ASP A 323 10.44 -1.29 -21.94
C ASP A 323 11.01 -2.43 -22.79
N ILE A 324 12.19 -2.94 -22.43
CA ILE A 324 12.74 -4.13 -23.09
C ILE A 324 11.85 -5.33 -22.90
N ALA A 325 11.42 -5.59 -21.66
CA ALA A 325 10.60 -6.74 -21.35
C ALA A 325 9.24 -6.73 -22.06
N MET A 326 8.68 -5.55 -22.31
CA MET A 326 7.41 -5.40 -23.04
C MET A 326 7.57 -5.47 -24.56
N ASN A 327 8.68 -4.97 -25.11
CA ASN A 327 8.82 -4.78 -26.56
C ASN A 327 9.70 -5.82 -27.26
N MET A 328 10.48 -6.61 -26.50
CA MET A 328 11.38 -7.63 -27.05
C MET A 328 10.87 -9.04 -26.73
N THR A 329 11.10 -9.97 -27.65
CA THR A 329 10.92 -11.41 -27.40
C THR A 329 12.06 -11.94 -26.53
N GLU A 330 11.84 -13.06 -25.84
CA GLU A 330 12.88 -13.74 -25.06
C GLU A 330 14.16 -14.00 -25.89
N ASP A 331 14.04 -14.47 -27.14
CA ASP A 331 15.17 -14.66 -28.06
C ASP A 331 15.96 -13.37 -28.33
N GLN A 332 15.27 -12.23 -28.42
CA GLN A 332 15.92 -10.93 -28.62
C GLN A 332 16.64 -10.51 -27.35
N ILE A 333 16.01 -10.70 -26.18
CA ILE A 333 16.63 -10.44 -24.88
C ILE A 333 17.84 -11.35 -24.68
N GLU A 334 17.78 -12.63 -25.06
CA GLU A 334 18.89 -13.59 -24.96
C GLU A 334 20.08 -13.22 -25.85
N LYS A 335 19.86 -12.55 -26.99
CA LYS A 335 20.92 -12.13 -27.91
C LYS A 335 21.51 -10.75 -27.61
N GLN A 336 20.79 -9.89 -26.89
CA GLN A 336 21.23 -8.52 -26.59
C GLN A 336 22.41 -8.50 -25.60
N SER A 337 23.57 -7.97 -25.98
CA SER A 337 24.65 -7.75 -25.02
C SER A 337 24.33 -6.57 -24.09
N TRP A 338 25.03 -6.44 -22.96
CA TRP A 338 24.88 -5.25 -22.11
C TRP A 338 25.24 -3.97 -22.88
N SER A 339 26.27 -4.03 -23.75
CA SER A 339 26.68 -2.91 -24.60
C SER A 339 25.59 -2.49 -25.57
N ASP A 340 24.89 -3.45 -26.19
CA ASP A 340 23.75 -3.20 -27.08
C ASP A 340 22.57 -2.60 -26.31
N PHE A 341 22.37 -3.01 -25.06
CA PHE A 341 21.35 -2.41 -24.21
C PHE A 341 21.68 -0.95 -23.88
N VAL A 342 22.88 -0.67 -23.36
CA VAL A 342 23.21 0.69 -22.92
C VAL A 342 23.35 1.67 -24.07
N SER A 343 23.64 1.20 -25.29
CA SER A 343 23.73 2.06 -26.47
C SER A 343 22.36 2.60 -26.94
N THR A 344 21.26 1.95 -26.55
CA THR A 344 19.89 2.43 -26.86
C THR A 344 19.34 3.41 -25.83
N ILE A 345 20.09 3.71 -24.76
CA ILE A 345 19.60 4.56 -23.66
C ILE A 345 19.84 6.03 -23.97
N GLU A 346 18.76 6.81 -24.01
CA GLU A 346 18.79 8.28 -24.15
C GLU A 346 18.62 9.01 -22.80
N ALA A 347 18.23 8.28 -21.76
CA ALA A 347 17.96 8.80 -20.43
C ALA A 347 19.22 9.37 -19.77
N THR A 348 19.21 10.69 -19.48
CA THR A 348 20.44 11.46 -19.22
C THR A 348 21.11 11.08 -17.90
N GLU A 349 20.34 10.91 -16.83
CA GLU A 349 20.89 10.60 -15.50
C GLU A 349 21.46 9.18 -15.48
N LEU A 350 20.81 8.24 -16.17
CA LEU A 350 21.25 6.87 -16.38
C LEU A 350 22.54 6.80 -17.20
N VAL A 351 22.61 7.46 -18.35
CA VAL A 351 23.84 7.50 -19.16
C VAL A 351 25.02 8.06 -18.36
N HIS A 352 24.79 9.15 -17.62
CA HIS A 352 25.80 9.74 -16.75
C HIS A 352 26.27 8.74 -15.68
N TYR A 353 25.34 8.11 -14.98
CA TYR A 353 25.65 7.13 -13.93
C TYR A 353 26.36 5.88 -14.48
N LEU A 354 25.93 5.35 -15.63
CA LEU A 354 26.57 4.21 -16.30
C LEU A 354 28.03 4.51 -16.64
N LYS A 355 28.33 5.72 -17.14
CA LYS A 355 29.69 6.17 -17.43
C LYS A 355 30.52 6.32 -16.14
N GLU A 356 29.97 6.95 -15.09
CA GLU A 356 30.63 7.04 -13.77
C GLU A 356 31.03 5.66 -13.23
N ARG A 357 30.19 4.65 -13.47
CA ARG A 357 30.40 3.27 -13.01
C ARG A 357 31.19 2.40 -13.99
N LYS A 358 31.66 2.94 -15.12
CA LYS A 358 32.32 2.16 -16.20
C LYS A 358 31.47 0.96 -16.63
N LEU A 359 30.18 1.19 -16.79
CA LEU A 359 29.18 0.25 -17.32
C LEU A 359 28.75 0.63 -18.74
N TYR A 360 29.20 1.78 -19.25
CA TYR A 360 29.05 2.19 -20.62
C TYR A 360 30.36 2.81 -21.10
N ILE A 361 31.00 2.15 -22.07
CA ILE A 361 32.29 2.55 -22.65
C ILE A 361 32.01 2.92 -24.11
N ASN A 362 32.28 4.17 -24.48
CA ASN A 362 31.95 4.74 -25.80
C ASN A 362 33.02 4.52 -26.88
N GLU A 363 33.97 3.59 -26.70
CA GLU A 363 35.03 3.42 -27.68
C GLU A 363 34.66 2.37 -28.72
N ASP A 364 34.05 2.82 -29.81
CA ASP A 364 34.23 2.16 -31.10
C ASP A 364 35.71 2.29 -31.47
N VAL A 365 36.44 1.18 -31.37
CA VAL A 365 37.77 1.09 -32.00
C VAL A 365 37.51 0.90 -33.49
N GLU A 366 38.10 1.74 -34.34
CA GLU A 366 38.07 1.52 -35.79
C GLU A 366 38.57 0.09 -36.07
N ASP A 367 37.66 -0.78 -36.51
CA ASP A 367 37.98 -2.11 -37.00
C ASP A 367 38.88 -1.93 -38.23
N GLN A 368 40.19 -2.04 -38.04
CA GLN A 368 41.10 -2.25 -39.15
C GLN A 368 40.91 -3.69 -39.60
N GLU A 369 40.35 -3.89 -40.80
CA GLU A 369 40.26 -5.21 -41.42
C GLU A 369 41.60 -5.94 -41.29
N GLU A 370 41.59 -7.12 -40.64
CA GLU A 370 42.72 -8.05 -40.78
C GLU A 370 42.77 -8.52 -42.24
N LEU A 371 43.76 -8.01 -42.99
CA LEU A 371 44.05 -8.39 -44.38
C LEU A 371 44.61 -9.82 -44.51
#